data_AF-A0A8S0VZI3-F1
#
_entry.id   AF-A0A8S0VZI3-F1
#
_cell.length_a   1.000
_cell.length_b   1.000
_cell.length_c   1.000
_cell.angle_alpha   90.00
_cell.angle_beta   90.00
_cell.angle_gamma   90.00
#
_symmetry.space_group_name_H-M   'P 1'
#
loop_
_entity.id
_entity.type
_entity.pdbx_description
1 polymer ?
#
loop_
_entity_poly.entity_id
_entity_poly.type
_entity_poly.pdbx_seq_one_letter_code
_entity_poly.pdbx_strand_id
1 'polypeptide(L)'
;MHFQKRSHKVGTIFKGVRALPFKQRPKMISSSSNVLSSPAVTPASGEKTSLPGFGLPLNYGFPSEGKDSRFPSALLPEDIKEGRTTLALTTLREFKMLQIMNQITDKPDWHTKVFDETIAAKWKSEAIAQDARGVSKAMMNWVIDELRYKAKIFEQTGAISVFTGDVVKSDSALPESFKLELQAAVKPLEDIPAKDKDWHPGSKKMVLDLVHPSLFPLVYGRSKVLESGRTTLEDCIAQCGEGVVIPVPSERRAQLKCLVTITAWSSNHTVVNFNGFRAKLISLRRRRKLRATSTTSIQKNIRHSMRSSNRS
;
A
#
# COMPACT_ATOMS: atom_id res chain seq x y z
N MET A 1 31.40 34.37 50.51
CA MET A 1 32.60 33.64 50.06
C MET A 1 32.32 32.14 50.11
N HIS A 2 32.56 31.46 48.99
CA HIS A 2 32.79 30.01 48.86
C HIS A 2 31.71 29.04 49.40
N PHE A 3 30.83 28.59 48.50
CA PHE A 3 30.15 27.30 48.63
C PHE A 3 30.81 26.27 47.70
N GLN A 4 31.24 25.18 48.31
CA GLN A 4 32.05 24.10 47.76
C GLN A 4 31.18 23.18 46.89
N LYS A 5 31.56 23.03 45.61
CA LYS A 5 30.92 22.10 44.66
C LYS A 5 31.25 20.65 45.04
N ARG A 6 30.23 19.83 45.33
CA ARG A 6 30.34 18.36 45.24
C ARG A 6 29.73 17.88 43.92
N SER A 7 30.62 17.39 43.08
CA SER A 7 30.37 16.69 41.83
C SER A 7 29.53 15.43 42.06
N HIS A 8 28.41 15.29 41.34
CA HIS A 8 27.77 14.00 41.10
C HIS A 8 27.62 13.83 39.59
N LYS A 9 28.38 12.86 39.06
CA LYS A 9 28.24 12.33 37.71
C LYS A 9 26.83 11.77 37.52
N VAL A 10 26.07 12.31 36.58
CA VAL A 10 24.91 11.62 36.02
C VAL A 10 25.38 10.95 34.73
N GLY A 11 25.34 9.62 34.77
CA GLY A 11 25.85 8.75 33.73
C GLY A 11 25.12 8.89 32.40
N THR A 12 25.92 8.88 31.35
CA THR A 12 25.57 8.68 29.95
C THR A 12 24.74 7.42 29.76
N ILE A 13 23.44 7.56 29.46
CA ILE A 13 22.58 6.47 28.96
C ILE A 13 21.95 6.93 27.66
N PHE A 14 22.71 6.88 26.57
CA PHE A 14 22.22 6.76 25.17
C PHE A 14 23.43 6.41 24.29
N LYS A 15 24.00 5.22 24.50
CA LYS A 15 24.81 4.53 23.48
C LYS A 15 23.91 3.45 22.89
N GLY A 16 23.37 3.67 21.69
CA GLY A 16 22.49 2.66 21.08
C GLY A 16 21.80 3.02 19.77
N VAL A 17 21.88 4.25 19.28
CA VAL A 17 21.44 4.56 17.90
C VAL A 17 22.69 4.87 17.09
N ARG A 18 23.28 3.83 16.49
CA ARG A 18 24.25 4.04 15.41
C ARG A 18 23.47 4.67 14.25
N ALA A 19 23.75 5.93 13.97
CA ALA A 19 23.57 6.47 12.63
C ALA A 19 24.32 5.54 11.68
N LEU A 20 23.61 4.84 10.79
CA LEU A 20 24.25 4.13 9.70
C LEU A 20 24.84 5.17 8.76
N PRO A 21 26.17 5.20 8.52
CA PRO A 21 26.72 6.05 7.49
C PRO A 21 26.25 5.52 6.13
N PHE A 22 25.54 6.37 5.39
CA PHE A 22 25.12 6.10 4.02
C PHE A 22 26.38 6.10 3.13
N LYS A 23 27.07 4.95 3.04
CA LYS A 23 28.19 4.77 2.12
C LYS A 23 27.65 4.78 0.68
N GLN A 24 28.01 5.84 -0.03
CA GLN A 24 28.19 5.97 -1.48
C GLN A 24 27.25 5.12 -2.35
N ARG A 25 26.13 5.73 -2.77
CA ARG A 25 25.49 5.37 -4.05
C ARG A 25 26.02 6.30 -5.16
N PRO A 26 26.09 5.80 -6.42
CA PRO A 26 26.73 6.51 -7.52
C PRO A 26 26.04 7.84 -7.82
N LYS A 27 26.84 8.80 -8.32
CA LYS A 27 26.37 10.13 -8.77
C LYS A 27 25.16 9.97 -9.69
N MET A 28 24.05 10.65 -9.36
CA MET A 28 22.97 10.85 -10.31
C MET A 28 23.50 11.68 -11.48
N ILE A 29 23.46 11.09 -12.68
CA ILE A 29 23.78 11.77 -13.93
C ILE A 29 22.65 12.78 -14.19
N SER A 30 23.03 14.03 -14.42
CA SER A 30 22.13 15.11 -14.82
C SER A 30 21.47 14.82 -16.17
N SER A 31 20.16 15.03 -16.20
CA SER A 31 19.26 15.18 -17.36
C SER A 31 19.87 15.03 -18.77
N SER A 32 19.39 14.02 -19.49
CA SER A 32 19.11 14.14 -20.91
C SER A 32 17.82 13.39 -21.19
N SER A 33 16.86 14.10 -21.77
CA SER A 33 15.57 13.63 -22.24
C SER A 33 15.77 12.45 -23.19
N ASN A 34 15.63 11.24 -22.66
CA ASN A 34 15.32 10.05 -23.42
C ASN A 34 14.38 9.24 -22.55
N VAL A 35 13.11 9.19 -22.96
CA VAL A 35 12.16 8.19 -22.50
C VAL A 35 12.84 6.84 -22.74
N LEU A 36 13.34 6.21 -21.67
CA LEU A 36 13.80 4.83 -21.69
C LEU A 36 12.56 3.96 -21.87
N SER A 37 12.10 3.86 -23.10
CA SER A 37 11.31 2.75 -23.57
C SER A 37 12.19 1.52 -23.35
N SER A 38 11.99 0.80 -22.25
CA SER A 38 12.46 -0.59 -22.19
C SER A 38 11.97 -1.26 -23.47
N PRO A 39 12.83 -1.90 -24.27
CA PRO A 39 12.36 -2.60 -25.44
C PRO A 39 11.37 -3.65 -24.93
N ALA A 40 10.10 -3.47 -25.27
CA ALA A 40 9.12 -4.51 -25.13
C ALA A 40 9.68 -5.68 -25.92
N VAL A 41 10.19 -6.71 -25.23
CA VAL A 41 10.44 -8.00 -25.86
C VAL A 41 9.06 -8.53 -26.19
N THR A 42 8.58 -8.17 -27.37
CA THR A 42 7.45 -8.80 -28.01
C THR A 42 7.85 -10.26 -28.15
N PRO A 43 7.18 -11.20 -27.46
CA PRO A 43 7.43 -12.62 -27.72
C PRO A 43 7.21 -12.82 -29.22
N ALA A 44 8.10 -13.56 -29.88
CA ALA A 44 7.86 -13.96 -31.25
C ALA A 44 6.47 -14.58 -31.35
N SER A 45 5.69 -14.21 -32.37
CA SER A 45 4.34 -14.73 -32.57
C SER A 45 4.36 -16.26 -32.52
N GLY A 46 3.78 -16.83 -31.47
CA GLY A 46 3.71 -18.29 -31.26
C GLY A 46 4.42 -18.84 -30.02
N GLU A 47 5.20 -18.05 -29.28
CA GLU A 47 5.72 -18.51 -27.99
C GLU A 47 4.60 -18.63 -26.94
N LYS A 48 4.53 -19.80 -26.29
CA LYS A 48 3.56 -20.02 -25.21
C LYS A 48 3.94 -19.21 -23.98
N THR A 49 3.00 -18.42 -23.49
CA THR A 49 3.08 -17.66 -22.25
C THR A 49 3.29 -18.60 -21.07
N SER A 50 4.34 -18.35 -20.29
CA SER A 50 4.64 -19.06 -19.06
C SER A 50 4.92 -18.05 -17.95
N LEU A 51 4.01 -17.97 -16.98
CA LEU A 51 3.99 -17.00 -15.89
C LEU A 51 3.76 -17.72 -14.55
N PRO A 52 4.16 -17.15 -13.41
CA PRO A 52 3.81 -17.69 -12.10
C PRO A 52 2.29 -17.87 -11.98
N GLY A 53 1.84 -19.11 -11.76
CA GLY A 53 0.42 -19.48 -11.74
C GLY A 53 -0.17 -19.95 -13.08
N PHE A 54 0.53 -19.74 -14.20
CA PHE A 54 0.13 -20.23 -15.52
C PHE A 54 1.34 -20.76 -16.31
N GLY A 55 1.52 -22.07 -16.35
CA GLY A 55 2.72 -22.69 -16.94
C GLY A 55 3.90 -22.81 -15.95
N LEU A 56 4.01 -21.90 -14.97
CA LEU A 56 4.99 -21.97 -13.87
C LEU A 56 4.31 -22.13 -12.50
N PRO A 57 5.02 -22.68 -11.49
CA PRO A 57 4.56 -22.65 -10.11
C PRO A 57 4.27 -21.24 -9.60
N LEU A 58 3.33 -21.08 -8.67
CA LEU A 58 3.01 -19.76 -8.10
C LEU A 58 4.20 -19.13 -7.37
N ASN A 59 5.03 -19.96 -6.75
CA ASN A 59 6.29 -19.57 -6.10
C ASN A 59 7.48 -19.67 -7.05
N TYR A 60 7.27 -19.46 -8.35
CA TYR A 60 8.39 -19.41 -9.29
C TYR A 60 9.24 -18.17 -9.03
N GLY A 61 10.47 -18.38 -8.57
CA GLY A 61 11.47 -17.34 -8.44
C GLY A 61 12.21 -17.18 -9.75
N PHE A 62 12.11 -16.01 -10.38
CA PHE A 62 12.93 -15.71 -11.55
C PHE A 62 14.42 -15.72 -11.16
N PRO A 63 15.29 -16.38 -11.94
CA PRO A 63 16.73 -16.31 -11.73
C PRO A 63 17.18 -14.86 -11.77
N SER A 64 17.88 -14.40 -10.74
CA SER A 64 18.37 -13.04 -10.66
C SER A 64 19.82 -12.95 -11.14
N GLU A 65 20.09 -12.17 -12.19
CA GLU A 65 21.45 -11.70 -12.45
C GLU A 65 21.78 -10.59 -11.43
N GLY A 66 22.41 -10.99 -10.31
CA GLY A 66 22.79 -10.09 -9.23
C GLY A 66 21.77 -9.96 -8.09
N LYS A 67 22.21 -9.36 -6.98
CA LYS A 67 21.46 -9.31 -5.70
C LYS A 67 20.19 -8.44 -5.71
N ASP A 68 19.99 -7.60 -6.74
CA ASP A 68 18.95 -6.57 -6.77
C ASP A 68 17.95 -6.73 -7.94
N SER A 69 17.94 -7.85 -8.67
CA SER A 69 17.18 -7.91 -9.93
C SER A 69 15.66 -8.18 -9.77
N ARG A 70 15.17 -8.47 -8.56
CA ARG A 70 13.73 -8.69 -8.31
C ARG A 70 13.29 -8.21 -6.92
N PHE A 71 12.05 -7.75 -6.84
CA PHE A 71 11.43 -7.43 -5.55
C PHE A 71 11.31 -8.68 -4.66
N PRO A 72 11.45 -8.53 -3.34
CA PRO A 72 11.20 -9.62 -2.42
C PRO A 72 9.76 -10.12 -2.51
N SER A 73 9.57 -11.44 -2.38
CA SER A 73 8.24 -12.05 -2.45
C SER A 73 7.97 -12.97 -1.29
N ALA A 74 6.83 -12.77 -0.62
CA ALA A 74 6.33 -13.67 0.43
C ALA A 74 5.92 -15.05 -0.10
N LEU A 75 5.92 -15.25 -1.43
CA LEU A 75 5.71 -16.57 -2.04
C LEU A 75 7.00 -17.40 -2.08
N LEU A 76 8.16 -16.79 -1.85
CA LEU A 76 9.47 -17.43 -1.99
C LEU A 76 10.09 -17.72 -0.61
N PRO A 77 10.32 -18.99 -0.25
CA PRO A 77 10.88 -19.35 1.05
C PRO A 77 12.26 -18.73 1.33
N GLU A 78 13.06 -18.50 0.29
CA GLU A 78 14.39 -17.90 0.41
C GLU A 78 14.28 -16.44 0.88
N ASP A 79 13.38 -15.67 0.28
CA ASP A 79 13.12 -14.28 0.68
C ASP A 79 12.60 -14.19 2.13
N ILE A 80 11.81 -15.18 2.58
CA ILE A 80 11.36 -15.26 3.97
C ILE A 80 12.53 -15.58 4.91
N LYS A 81 13.33 -16.61 4.59
CA LYS A 81 14.47 -17.04 5.41
C LYS A 81 15.53 -15.95 5.54
N GLU A 82 15.77 -15.21 4.47
CA GLU A 82 16.70 -14.09 4.43
C GLU A 82 16.12 -12.81 5.05
N GLY A 83 14.85 -12.82 5.49
CA GLY A 83 14.17 -11.67 6.07
C GLY A 83 13.86 -10.55 5.08
N ARG A 84 13.97 -10.80 3.77
CA ARG A 84 13.71 -9.81 2.70
C ARG A 84 12.22 -9.46 2.56
N THR A 85 11.34 -10.30 3.09
CA THR A 85 9.88 -10.06 3.13
C THR A 85 9.43 -9.39 4.43
N THR A 86 10.34 -9.22 5.39
CA THR A 86 10.04 -8.62 6.68
C THR A 86 10.17 -7.12 6.57
N LEU A 87 9.07 -6.40 6.78
CA LEU A 87 9.11 -4.95 6.93
C LEU A 87 9.77 -4.58 8.25
N ALA A 88 10.48 -3.45 8.27
CA ALA A 88 11.05 -2.91 9.50
C ALA A 88 9.94 -2.67 10.53
N LEU A 89 10.17 -3.13 11.77
CA LEU A 89 9.25 -2.88 12.88
C LEU A 89 9.19 -1.36 13.13
N THR A 90 8.06 -0.76 12.76
CA THR A 90 7.80 0.66 12.96
C THR A 90 6.93 0.84 14.19
N THR A 91 7.40 1.62 15.16
CA THR A 91 6.69 1.89 16.40
C THR A 91 5.47 2.79 16.17
N LEU A 92 4.51 2.78 17.09
CA LEU A 92 3.36 3.69 17.03
C LEU A 92 3.76 5.18 17.02
N ARG A 93 4.89 5.51 17.66
CA ARG A 93 5.43 6.88 17.66
C ARG A 93 6.01 7.25 16.29
N GLU A 94 6.75 6.36 15.65
CA GLU A 94 7.25 6.59 14.29
C GLU A 94 6.10 6.71 13.30
N PHE A 95 5.09 5.84 13.37
CA PHE A 95 3.87 5.99 12.54
C PHE A 95 3.21 7.35 12.75
N LYS A 96 3.13 7.84 13.99
CA LYS A 96 2.59 9.16 14.29
C LYS A 96 3.43 10.27 13.67
N MET A 97 4.75 10.17 13.75
CA MET A 97 5.67 11.14 13.13
C MET A 97 5.55 11.15 11.60
N LEU A 98 5.44 9.97 10.97
CA LEU A 98 5.21 9.85 9.52
C LEU A 98 3.86 10.47 9.10
N GLN A 99 2.80 10.23 9.86
CA GLN A 99 1.49 10.86 9.63
C GLN A 99 1.56 12.39 9.68
N ILE A 100 2.26 12.94 10.67
CA ILE A 100 2.43 14.39 10.81
C ILE A 100 3.27 14.95 9.66
N MET A 101 4.38 14.28 9.29
CA MET A 101 5.16 14.67 8.11
C MET A 101 4.31 14.65 6.84
N ASN A 102 3.45 13.64 6.66
CA ASN A 102 2.56 13.58 5.50
C ASN A 102 1.62 14.78 5.45
N GLN A 103 0.96 15.10 6.57
CA GLN A 103 0.06 16.25 6.67
C GLN A 103 0.77 17.59 6.43
N ILE A 104 2.00 17.75 6.92
CA ILE A 104 2.77 18.99 6.68
C ILE A 104 3.15 19.09 5.19
N THR A 105 3.59 17.98 4.59
CA THR A 105 4.00 17.94 3.18
C THR A 105 2.84 18.00 2.19
N ASP A 106 1.58 17.97 2.65
CA ASP A 106 0.39 18.25 1.83
C ASP A 106 0.05 19.76 1.81
N LYS A 107 0.73 20.58 2.63
CA LYS A 107 0.53 22.04 2.63
C LYS A 107 1.31 22.67 1.46
N PRO A 108 0.75 23.69 0.79
CA PRO A 108 1.48 24.43 -0.23
C PRO A 108 2.73 25.08 0.37
N ASP A 109 3.82 25.07 -0.41
CA ASP A 109 5.14 25.64 -0.07
C ASP A 109 5.72 25.14 1.26
N TRP A 110 5.34 23.93 1.71
CA TRP A 110 5.83 23.37 2.97
C TRP A 110 7.37 23.38 3.05
N HIS A 111 8.04 23.12 1.91
CA HIS A 111 9.49 23.01 1.78
C HIS A 111 10.20 24.33 2.05
N THR A 112 9.57 25.47 1.76
CA THR A 112 10.07 26.80 2.15
C THR A 112 9.66 27.15 3.58
N LYS A 113 8.38 26.93 3.91
CA LYS A 113 7.77 27.32 5.20
C LYS A 113 8.36 26.58 6.40
N VAL A 114 8.93 25.40 6.22
CA VAL A 114 9.58 24.64 7.31
C VAL A 114 10.83 25.34 7.88
N PHE A 115 11.43 26.28 7.15
CA PHE A 115 12.55 27.08 7.61
C PHE A 115 12.14 28.34 8.38
N ASP A 116 10.87 28.74 8.28
CA ASP A 116 10.30 29.82 9.12
C ASP A 116 10.05 29.28 10.53
N GLU A 117 10.77 29.81 11.51
CA GLU A 117 10.68 29.38 12.91
C GLU A 117 9.30 29.63 13.53
N THR A 118 8.58 30.67 13.09
CA THR A 118 7.23 30.98 13.56
C THR A 118 6.24 29.95 13.04
N ILE A 119 6.33 29.61 11.75
CA ILE A 119 5.47 28.59 11.14
C ILE A 119 5.79 27.21 11.71
N ALA A 120 7.07 26.85 11.82
CA ALA A 120 7.48 25.59 12.41
C ALA A 120 7.01 25.48 13.87
N ALA A 121 7.15 26.53 14.69
CA ALA A 121 6.65 26.55 16.06
C ALA A 121 5.13 26.37 16.15
N LYS A 122 4.39 26.97 15.21
CA LYS A 122 2.94 26.79 15.10
C LYS A 122 2.58 25.33 14.78
N TRP A 123 3.19 24.71 13.77
CA TRP A 123 2.94 23.29 13.44
C TRP A 123 3.30 22.35 14.60
N LYS A 124 4.42 22.60 15.31
CA LYS A 124 4.77 21.86 16.53
C LYS A 124 3.66 21.96 17.57
N SER A 125 3.15 23.16 17.81
CA SER A 125 2.11 23.40 18.83
C SER A 125 0.78 22.76 18.46
N GLU A 126 0.35 22.87 17.19
CA GLU A 126 -0.88 22.25 16.68
C GLU A 126 -0.83 20.72 16.80
N ALA A 127 0.27 20.08 16.40
CA ALA A 127 0.42 18.64 16.46
C ALA A 127 0.42 18.10 17.90
N ILE A 128 1.08 18.80 18.83
CA ILE A 128 1.06 18.44 20.26
C ILE A 128 -0.34 18.67 20.86
N ALA A 129 -1.03 19.74 20.50
CA ALA A 129 -2.36 20.03 21.03
C ALA A 129 -3.40 18.98 20.56
N GLN A 130 -3.30 18.51 19.32
CA GLN A 130 -4.20 17.49 18.77
C GLN A 130 -4.04 16.12 19.44
N ASP A 131 -2.82 15.77 19.86
CA ASP A 131 -2.54 14.48 20.52
C ASP A 131 -1.47 14.62 21.61
N ALA A 132 -1.82 15.31 22.70
CA ALA A 132 -0.89 15.62 23.78
C ALA A 132 -0.29 14.39 24.48
N ARG A 133 -0.94 13.22 24.36
CA ARG A 133 -0.45 11.96 24.95
C ARG A 133 0.36 11.11 23.96
N GLY A 134 0.14 11.28 22.66
CA GLY A 134 0.83 10.53 21.60
C GLY A 134 1.99 11.28 20.94
N VAL A 135 2.02 12.62 21.03
CA VAL A 135 3.01 13.46 20.35
C VAL A 135 3.80 14.29 21.37
N SER A 136 5.11 14.05 21.44
CA SER A 136 6.01 14.79 22.32
C SER A 136 6.74 15.91 21.58
N LYS A 137 7.26 16.89 22.34
CA LYS A 137 8.12 17.96 21.80
C LYS A 137 9.36 17.39 21.09
N ALA A 138 9.95 16.31 21.60
CA ALA A 138 11.11 15.66 20.98
C ALA A 138 10.75 15.05 19.62
N MET A 139 9.59 14.38 19.50
CA MET A 139 9.09 13.86 18.22
C MET A 139 8.89 15.00 17.21
N MET A 140 8.29 16.11 17.65
CA MET A 140 8.05 17.24 16.76
C MET A 140 9.32 18.00 16.36
N ASN A 141 10.33 18.05 17.22
CA ASN A 141 11.64 18.57 16.83
C ASN A 141 12.25 17.70 15.73
N TRP A 142 12.26 16.38 15.91
CA TRP A 142 12.76 15.46 14.89
C TRP A 142 11.99 15.57 13.57
N VAL A 143 10.65 15.67 13.62
CA VAL A 143 9.81 15.84 12.42
C VAL A 143 10.21 17.09 11.64
N ILE A 144 10.43 18.23 12.32
CA ILE A 144 10.83 19.46 11.65
C ILE A 144 12.25 19.36 11.09
N ASP A 145 13.19 18.75 11.83
CA ASP A 145 14.56 18.56 11.35
C ASP A 145 14.62 17.65 10.11
N GLU A 146 13.86 16.55 10.12
CA GLU A 146 13.72 15.64 8.98
C GLU A 146 13.07 16.33 7.78
N LEU A 147 12.02 17.14 7.99
CA LEU A 147 11.39 17.89 6.90
C LEU A 147 12.32 18.95 6.30
N ARG A 148 13.15 19.63 7.11
CA ARG A 148 14.18 20.55 6.61
C ARG A 148 15.23 19.83 5.76
N TYR A 149 15.59 18.62 6.15
CA TYR A 149 16.48 17.77 5.34
C TYR A 149 15.80 17.39 4.01
N LYS A 150 14.57 16.87 4.06
CA LYS A 150 13.81 16.47 2.87
C LYS A 150 13.48 17.63 1.94
N ALA A 151 13.30 18.84 2.46
CA ALA A 151 13.04 20.04 1.66
C ALA A 151 14.16 20.31 0.65
N LYS A 152 15.42 20.05 1.01
CA LYS A 152 16.58 20.19 0.11
C LYS A 152 16.54 19.18 -1.04
N ILE A 153 16.06 17.97 -0.77
CA ILE A 153 15.88 16.94 -1.79
C ILE A 153 14.72 17.33 -2.70
N PHE A 154 13.61 17.76 -2.10
CA PHE A 154 12.43 18.22 -2.85
C PHE A 154 12.73 19.40 -3.78
N GLU A 155 13.56 20.36 -3.35
CA GLU A 155 14.00 21.48 -4.20
C GLU A 155 14.76 21.00 -5.44
N GLN A 156 15.52 19.91 -5.34
CA GLN A 156 16.28 19.34 -6.45
C GLN A 156 15.45 18.43 -7.35
N THR A 157 14.49 17.70 -6.78
CA THR A 157 13.78 16.61 -7.49
C THR A 157 12.32 16.91 -7.79
N GLY A 158 11.72 17.91 -7.13
CA GLY A 158 10.27 18.15 -7.12
C GLY A 158 9.47 17.04 -6.44
N ALA A 159 10.12 16.12 -5.72
CA ALA A 159 9.50 14.91 -5.20
C ALA A 159 9.93 14.58 -3.78
N ILE A 160 9.02 14.01 -2.99
CA ILE A 160 9.25 13.63 -1.59
C ILE A 160 8.70 12.26 -1.27
N SER A 161 9.46 11.48 -0.51
CA SER A 161 8.99 10.25 0.13
C SER A 161 8.87 10.46 1.65
N VAL A 162 7.65 10.24 2.16
CA VAL A 162 7.33 10.28 3.59
C VAL A 162 7.20 8.88 4.17
N PHE A 163 6.47 8.00 3.51
CA PHE A 163 6.24 6.62 3.96
C PHE A 163 7.27 5.66 3.37
N THR A 164 7.43 4.52 4.03
CA THR A 164 8.17 3.38 3.49
C THR A 164 7.39 2.70 2.36
N GLY A 165 8.09 1.90 1.54
CA GLY A 165 7.47 1.16 0.42
C GLY A 165 7.46 1.92 -0.89
N ASP A 166 8.45 2.79 -1.11
CA ASP A 166 8.68 3.53 -2.37
C ASP A 166 7.50 4.39 -2.83
N VAL A 167 6.67 4.86 -1.88
CA VAL A 167 5.63 5.85 -2.15
C VAL A 167 6.26 7.24 -2.19
N VAL A 168 6.13 7.89 -3.34
CA VAL A 168 6.67 9.22 -3.61
C VAL A 168 5.54 10.15 -4.02
N LYS A 169 5.59 11.39 -3.55
CA LYS A 169 4.66 12.48 -3.87
C LYS A 169 5.39 13.55 -4.68
N SER A 170 4.72 14.11 -5.68
CA SER A 170 5.20 15.27 -6.42
C SER A 170 4.01 16.01 -7.02
N ASP A 171 3.97 17.33 -6.83
CA ASP A 171 2.94 18.20 -7.42
C ASP A 171 3.26 18.56 -8.88
N SER A 172 4.46 18.22 -9.36
CA SER A 172 4.98 18.56 -10.69
C SER A 172 5.30 17.34 -11.57
N ALA A 173 5.08 16.11 -11.06
CA ALA A 173 5.34 14.89 -11.83
C ALA A 173 4.43 14.74 -13.05
N LEU A 174 3.26 15.36 -13.04
CA LEU A 174 2.30 15.35 -14.15
C LEU A 174 1.96 16.79 -14.56
N PRO A 175 2.03 17.12 -15.85
CA PRO A 175 1.55 18.41 -16.36
C PRO A 175 0.06 18.60 -16.06
N GLU A 176 -0.37 19.83 -15.77
CA GLU A 176 -1.78 20.14 -15.50
C GLU A 176 -2.67 19.79 -16.72
N SER A 177 -2.17 19.98 -17.94
CA SER A 177 -2.89 19.60 -19.16
C SER A 177 -3.23 18.10 -19.19
N PHE A 178 -2.28 17.24 -18.81
CA PHE A 178 -2.49 15.79 -18.76
C PHE A 178 -3.52 15.41 -17.69
N LYS A 179 -3.46 16.06 -16.52
CA LYS A 179 -4.46 15.87 -15.46
C LYS A 179 -5.87 16.26 -15.93
N LEU A 180 -6.01 17.39 -16.62
CA LEU A 180 -7.28 17.85 -17.17
C LEU A 180 -7.81 16.90 -18.26
N GLU A 181 -6.93 16.40 -19.13
CA GLU A 181 -7.28 15.40 -20.14
C GLU A 181 -7.77 14.10 -19.50
N LEU A 182 -7.07 13.60 -18.47
CA LEU A 182 -7.48 12.41 -17.74
C LEU A 182 -8.85 12.60 -17.05
N GLN A 183 -9.08 13.75 -16.41
CA GLN A 183 -10.37 14.08 -15.81
C GLN A 183 -11.49 14.12 -16.87
N ALA A 184 -11.23 14.71 -18.03
CA ALA A 184 -12.18 14.74 -19.14
C ALA A 184 -12.50 13.34 -19.68
N ALA A 185 -11.49 12.48 -19.81
CA ALA A 185 -11.65 11.10 -20.27
C ALA A 185 -12.42 10.21 -19.26
N VAL A 186 -12.26 10.46 -17.96
CA VAL A 186 -12.93 9.70 -16.89
C VAL A 186 -14.36 10.20 -16.64
N LYS A 187 -14.64 11.49 -16.88
CA LYS A 187 -15.95 12.11 -16.60
C LYS A 187 -17.17 11.32 -17.14
N PRO A 188 -17.20 10.78 -18.38
CA PRO A 188 -18.32 9.97 -18.85
C PRO A 188 -18.59 8.71 -18.01
N LEU A 189 -17.56 8.17 -17.35
CA LEU A 189 -17.69 7.02 -16.45
C LEU A 189 -18.27 7.41 -15.09
N GLU A 190 -18.04 8.64 -14.64
CA GLU A 190 -18.57 9.19 -13.39
C GLU A 190 -19.98 9.78 -13.54
N ASP A 191 -20.31 10.29 -14.72
CA ASP A 191 -21.56 10.97 -15.08
C ASP A 191 -22.69 9.97 -15.43
N ILE A 192 -22.85 8.95 -14.58
CA ILE A 192 -23.94 7.97 -14.65
C ILE A 192 -25.07 8.33 -13.66
N PRO A 193 -26.31 7.83 -13.86
CA PRO A 193 -27.43 8.11 -12.95
C PRO A 193 -27.08 7.75 -11.50
N ALA A 194 -27.51 8.59 -10.55
CA ALA A 194 -27.11 8.45 -9.15
C ALA A 194 -27.44 7.09 -8.50
N LYS A 195 -28.46 6.39 -9.03
CA LYS A 195 -28.86 5.04 -8.61
C LYS A 195 -27.87 3.95 -9.03
N ASP A 196 -27.07 4.20 -10.06
CA ASP A 196 -26.13 3.26 -10.66
C ASP A 196 -24.69 3.53 -10.18
N LYS A 197 -24.47 4.58 -9.39
CA LYS A 197 -23.17 4.91 -8.80
C LYS A 197 -22.80 3.93 -7.68
N ASP A 198 -21.71 3.19 -7.89
CA ASP A 198 -21.14 2.25 -6.91
C ASP A 198 -20.24 2.99 -5.91
N TRP A 199 -20.84 3.47 -4.81
CA TRP A 199 -20.08 4.17 -3.77
C TRP A 199 -19.37 3.17 -2.86
N HIS A 200 -18.06 3.36 -2.69
CA HIS A 200 -17.24 2.49 -1.86
C HIS A 200 -17.82 2.37 -0.44
N PRO A 201 -18.03 1.15 0.08
CA PRO A 201 -18.59 0.95 1.42
C PRO A 201 -17.79 1.68 2.50
N GLY A 202 -18.49 2.41 3.37
CA GLY A 202 -17.87 3.16 4.46
C GLY A 202 -17.19 4.48 4.05
N SER A 203 -17.20 4.86 2.77
CA SER A 203 -16.62 6.12 2.29
C SER A 203 -17.47 7.36 2.53
N LYS A 204 -18.72 7.21 3.03
CA LYS A 204 -19.70 8.30 3.10
C LYS A 204 -19.97 8.98 1.75
N LYS A 205 -19.95 8.20 0.65
CA LYS A 205 -20.11 8.69 -0.72
C LYS A 205 -19.01 9.67 -1.15
N MET A 206 -17.78 9.44 -0.68
CA MET A 206 -16.60 10.23 -1.08
C MET A 206 -15.73 9.50 -2.10
N VAL A 207 -15.89 8.18 -2.22
CA VAL A 207 -15.10 7.36 -3.15
C VAL A 207 -16.09 6.59 -4.02
N LEU A 208 -16.08 6.91 -5.32
CA LEU A 208 -16.86 6.22 -6.34
C LEU A 208 -15.98 5.14 -6.98
N ASP A 209 -16.41 3.90 -6.93
CA ASP A 209 -15.71 2.79 -7.56
C ASP A 209 -16.17 2.69 -9.02
N LEU A 210 -15.35 3.20 -9.96
CA LEU A 210 -15.61 3.00 -11.40
C LEU A 210 -15.47 1.54 -11.79
N VAL A 211 -14.45 0.88 -11.21
CA VAL A 211 -14.23 -0.56 -11.27
C VAL A 211 -13.74 -0.97 -9.89
N HIS A 212 -14.57 -1.67 -9.12
CA HIS A 212 -14.17 -2.10 -7.79
C HIS A 212 -13.08 -3.20 -7.90
N PRO A 213 -11.87 -3.02 -7.30
CA PRO A 213 -10.73 -3.92 -7.50
C PRO A 213 -11.00 -5.40 -7.17
N SER A 214 -11.89 -5.66 -6.20
CA SER A 214 -12.28 -7.02 -5.81
C SER A 214 -13.30 -7.72 -6.71
N LEU A 215 -13.87 -7.04 -7.73
CA LEU A 215 -14.91 -7.64 -8.59
C LEU A 215 -14.35 -8.49 -9.73
N PHE A 216 -13.11 -8.25 -10.13
CA PHE A 216 -12.48 -8.94 -11.26
C PHE A 216 -11.16 -9.64 -10.88
N PRO A 217 -11.12 -10.42 -9.77
CA PRO A 217 -9.92 -11.19 -9.46
C PRO A 217 -9.73 -12.30 -10.48
N LEU A 218 -8.49 -12.71 -10.66
CA LEU A 218 -8.20 -13.96 -11.36
C LEU A 218 -8.75 -15.14 -10.54
N VAL A 219 -9.58 -15.97 -11.17
CA VAL A 219 -10.17 -17.16 -10.57
C VAL A 219 -9.82 -18.38 -11.43
N TYR A 220 -9.08 -19.32 -10.85
CA TYR A 220 -8.78 -20.58 -11.50
C TYR A 220 -10.03 -21.37 -11.87
N GLY A 221 -10.03 -21.99 -13.05
CA GLY A 221 -11.18 -22.69 -13.63
C GLY A 221 -12.26 -21.78 -14.20
N ARG A 222 -12.06 -20.45 -14.18
CA ARG A 222 -13.04 -19.47 -14.69
C ARG A 222 -12.42 -18.36 -15.54
N SER A 223 -11.41 -17.68 -15.03
CA SER A 223 -10.75 -16.57 -15.74
C SER A 223 -10.00 -17.07 -16.97
N LYS A 224 -9.92 -16.24 -18.00
CA LYS A 224 -9.16 -16.54 -19.21
C LYS A 224 -7.78 -15.88 -19.21
N VAL A 225 -6.83 -16.52 -19.87
CA VAL A 225 -5.46 -16.04 -20.07
C VAL A 225 -5.04 -16.28 -21.50
N LEU A 226 -4.30 -15.32 -22.09
CA LEU A 226 -3.74 -15.47 -23.42
C LEU A 226 -2.58 -16.48 -23.37
N GLU A 227 -2.73 -17.58 -24.11
CA GLU A 227 -1.70 -18.62 -24.19
C GLU A 227 -0.45 -18.17 -24.93
N SER A 228 -0.53 -17.11 -25.72
CA SER A 228 0.58 -16.52 -26.46
C SER A 228 0.33 -15.03 -26.65
N GLY A 229 1.43 -14.26 -26.72
CA GLY A 229 1.35 -12.82 -26.95
C GLY A 229 1.15 -12.00 -25.68
N ARG A 230 0.91 -10.71 -25.86
CA ARG A 230 0.69 -9.73 -24.79
C ARG A 230 -0.39 -8.76 -25.22
N THR A 231 -1.17 -8.31 -24.25
CA THR A 231 -2.12 -7.23 -24.44
C THR A 231 -1.42 -5.88 -24.34
N THR A 232 -1.70 -4.98 -25.29
CA THR A 232 -1.28 -3.58 -25.30
C THR A 232 -2.44 -2.66 -24.91
N LEU A 233 -2.17 -1.36 -24.74
CA LEU A 233 -3.24 -0.40 -24.45
C LEU A 233 -4.21 -0.26 -25.63
N GLU A 234 -3.72 -0.44 -26.84
CA GLU A 234 -4.47 -0.28 -28.09
C GLU A 234 -5.40 -1.47 -28.37
N ASP A 235 -4.99 -2.69 -28.03
CA ASP A 235 -5.73 -3.91 -28.33
C ASP A 235 -6.46 -4.53 -27.12
N CYS A 236 -6.27 -3.98 -25.90
CA CYS A 236 -6.84 -4.56 -24.68
C CYS A 236 -8.35 -4.80 -24.71
N ILE A 237 -9.11 -3.87 -25.29
CA ILE A 237 -10.57 -3.99 -25.40
C ILE A 237 -10.92 -5.08 -26.41
N ALA A 238 -10.24 -5.14 -27.54
CA ALA A 238 -10.49 -6.13 -28.59
C ALA A 238 -10.17 -7.56 -28.09
N GLN A 239 -9.11 -7.72 -27.30
CA GLN A 239 -8.71 -9.00 -26.73
C GLN A 239 -9.51 -9.42 -25.49
N CYS A 240 -10.44 -8.58 -25.00
CA CYS A 240 -11.24 -8.92 -23.83
C CYS A 240 -12.04 -10.21 -24.05
N GLY A 241 -11.81 -11.19 -23.17
CA GLY A 241 -12.51 -12.47 -23.21
C GLY A 241 -11.90 -13.51 -24.16
N GLU A 242 -10.79 -13.19 -24.83
CA GLU A 242 -9.99 -14.16 -25.58
C GLU A 242 -9.15 -15.06 -24.65
N GLY A 243 -8.45 -16.03 -25.25
CA GLY A 243 -7.59 -16.96 -24.54
C GLY A 243 -8.31 -18.18 -23.96
N VAL A 244 -7.58 -18.94 -23.15
CA VAL A 244 -8.07 -20.19 -22.55
C VAL A 244 -8.40 -20.00 -21.09
N VAL A 245 -9.34 -20.79 -20.58
CA VAL A 245 -9.65 -20.82 -19.15
C VAL A 245 -8.42 -21.32 -18.40
N ILE A 246 -7.93 -20.52 -17.46
CA ILE A 246 -6.77 -20.88 -16.65
C ILE A 246 -7.12 -22.12 -15.80
N PRO A 247 -6.37 -23.24 -15.93
CA PRO A 247 -6.75 -24.49 -15.28
C PRO A 247 -6.53 -24.41 -13.78
N VAL A 248 -7.38 -25.10 -13.00
CA VAL A 248 -7.18 -25.24 -11.56
C VAL A 248 -5.86 -25.98 -11.30
N PRO A 249 -4.89 -25.38 -10.59
CA PRO A 249 -3.62 -26.03 -10.30
C PRO A 249 -3.88 -27.25 -9.42
N SER A 250 -3.14 -28.33 -9.67
CA SER A 250 -3.17 -29.50 -8.78
C SER A 250 -2.74 -29.11 -7.36
N GLU A 251 -3.21 -29.83 -6.34
CA GLU A 251 -2.85 -29.55 -4.95
C GLU A 251 -1.33 -29.44 -4.75
N ARG A 252 -0.56 -30.32 -5.39
CA ARG A 252 0.91 -30.29 -5.36
C ARG A 252 1.51 -28.99 -5.91
N ARG A 253 0.88 -28.38 -6.92
CA ARG A 253 1.30 -27.10 -7.51
C ARG A 253 0.74 -25.89 -6.76
N ALA A 254 -0.39 -26.05 -6.08
CA ALA A 254 -1.00 -25.03 -5.23
C ALA A 254 -0.37 -24.96 -3.83
N GLN A 255 0.26 -26.04 -3.36
CA GLN A 255 1.01 -26.09 -2.11
C GLN A 255 2.24 -25.20 -2.20
N LEU A 256 2.11 -23.98 -1.67
CA LEU A 256 3.25 -23.21 -1.19
C LEU A 256 3.95 -24.07 -0.14
N LYS A 257 5.15 -24.58 -0.44
CA LYS A 257 6.04 -25.22 0.54
C LYS A 257 6.60 -24.13 1.47
N CYS A 258 5.72 -23.47 2.21
CA CYS A 258 6.14 -22.54 3.25
C CYS A 258 6.55 -23.38 4.47
N LEU A 259 7.81 -23.29 4.87
CA LEU A 259 8.33 -23.84 6.14
C LEU A 259 7.83 -23.05 7.37
N VAL A 260 6.89 -22.12 7.16
CA VAL A 260 6.27 -21.31 8.20
C VAL A 260 4.76 -21.37 7.97
N THR A 261 4.02 -21.87 8.95
CA THR A 261 2.55 -21.94 8.90
C THR A 261 1.97 -20.53 8.93
N ILE A 262 1.86 -19.89 7.76
CA ILE A 262 1.07 -18.67 7.61
C ILE A 262 -0.37 -19.14 7.40
N THR A 263 -1.17 -19.12 8.46
CA THR A 263 -2.61 -19.37 8.35
C THR A 263 -3.23 -18.26 7.52
N ALA A 264 -3.70 -18.61 6.32
CA ALA A 264 -4.60 -17.78 5.54
C ALA A 264 -5.88 -17.47 6.34
N TRP A 265 -6.57 -16.39 5.97
CA TRP A 265 -7.87 -15.99 6.54
C TRP A 265 -8.86 -17.15 6.50
N SER A 266 -8.94 -17.90 7.59
CA SER A 266 -10.05 -18.81 7.88
C SER A 266 -10.95 -18.10 8.88
N SER A 267 -12.25 -18.15 8.65
CA SER A 267 -13.28 -17.53 9.51
C SER A 267 -13.36 -18.11 10.92
N ASN A 268 -12.47 -19.05 11.27
CA ASN A 268 -12.46 -19.73 12.55
C ASN A 268 -11.21 -19.36 13.33
N HIS A 269 -11.43 -18.87 14.55
CA HIS A 269 -10.40 -18.54 15.52
C HIS A 269 -9.39 -19.68 15.69
N THR A 270 -8.12 -19.41 15.34
CA THR A 270 -7.00 -20.26 15.75
C THR A 270 -5.91 -19.41 16.37
N VAL A 271 -5.49 -19.84 17.56
CA VAL A 271 -4.43 -19.26 18.37
C VAL A 271 -3.10 -19.51 17.67
N VAL A 272 -2.32 -18.45 17.46
CA VAL A 272 -0.94 -18.57 16.97
C VAL A 272 -0.02 -18.85 18.16
N ASN A 273 0.58 -20.04 18.21
CA ASN A 273 1.67 -20.34 19.14
C ASN A 273 2.99 -19.93 18.49
N PHE A 274 3.58 -18.84 18.98
CA PHE A 274 5.01 -18.60 18.81
C PHE A 274 5.75 -19.36 19.89
N ASN A 275 6.71 -20.21 19.52
CA ASN A 275 7.68 -20.76 20.47
C ASN A 275 8.38 -19.59 21.19
N GLY A 276 7.98 -19.31 22.43
CA GLY A 276 8.71 -18.46 23.36
C GLY A 276 8.02 -17.17 23.84
N PHE A 277 6.95 -16.67 23.22
CA PHE A 277 6.26 -15.46 23.72
C PHE A 277 4.74 -15.57 23.61
N ARG A 278 4.05 -15.68 24.76
CA ARG A 278 2.59 -15.56 24.87
C ARG A 278 2.18 -14.09 24.79
N ALA A 279 1.78 -13.61 23.61
CA ALA A 279 0.99 -12.37 23.50
C ALA A 279 -0.50 -12.72 23.44
N LYS A 280 -1.28 -12.29 24.42
CA LYS A 280 -2.74 -12.49 24.48
C LYS A 280 -3.40 -11.34 23.71
N LEU A 281 -3.87 -11.59 22.49
CA LEU A 281 -4.66 -10.61 21.74
C LEU A 281 -6.05 -10.50 22.41
N ILE A 282 -6.31 -9.44 23.17
CA ILE A 282 -7.64 -9.15 23.72
C ILE A 282 -8.43 -8.40 22.66
N SER A 283 -9.39 -9.05 22.01
CA SER A 283 -10.41 -8.33 21.23
C SER A 283 -11.47 -7.77 22.17
N LEU A 284 -11.54 -6.44 22.30
CA LEU A 284 -12.64 -5.74 22.96
C LEU A 284 -13.91 -5.83 22.09
N ARG A 285 -14.72 -6.88 22.30
CA ARG A 285 -16.08 -6.95 21.76
C ARG A 285 -16.99 -6.08 22.64
N ARG A 286 -17.33 -4.87 22.18
CA ARG A 286 -18.48 -4.12 22.73
C ARG A 286 -19.75 -4.94 22.46
N ARG A 287 -20.31 -5.57 23.49
CA ARG A 287 -21.64 -6.18 23.46
C ARG A 287 -22.70 -5.10 23.21
N ARG A 288 -23.26 -5.00 22.00
CA ARG A 288 -24.59 -4.41 21.83
C ARG A 288 -25.62 -5.48 22.18
N LYS A 289 -26.34 -5.29 23.29
CA LYS A 289 -27.60 -5.99 23.59
C LYS A 289 -28.61 -5.60 22.52
N LEU A 290 -28.86 -6.48 21.55
CA LEU A 290 -30.09 -6.43 20.76
C LEU A 290 -31.14 -7.21 21.55
N ARG A 291 -32.16 -6.50 22.05
CA ARG A 291 -33.40 -7.13 22.53
C ARG A 291 -34.10 -7.73 21.31
N ALA A 292 -34.48 -9.00 21.43
CA ALA A 292 -35.35 -9.67 20.48
C ALA A 292 -36.75 -9.02 20.51
N THR A 293 -37.24 -8.62 19.34
CA THR A 293 -38.67 -8.50 19.06
C THR A 293 -38.93 -9.25 17.76
N SER A 294 -39.55 -10.42 17.92
CA SER A 294 -40.34 -11.21 16.97
C SER A 294 -40.11 -11.02 15.47
N THR A 295 -39.46 -12.04 14.90
CA THR A 295 -39.81 -12.70 13.63
C THR A 295 -41.33 -12.66 13.38
N THR A 296 -41.78 -12.00 12.29
CA THR A 296 -42.86 -12.41 11.35
C THR A 296 -43.16 -11.26 10.37
N SER A 297 -42.26 -10.93 9.43
CA SER A 297 -42.63 -10.08 8.27
C SER A 297 -41.73 -10.14 7.02
N ILE A 298 -40.60 -10.87 7.02
CA ILE A 298 -39.65 -10.87 5.88
C ILE A 298 -39.71 -12.17 5.05
N GLN A 299 -40.88 -12.81 4.98
CA GLN A 299 -41.11 -13.95 4.06
C GLN A 299 -42.25 -13.75 3.05
N LYS A 300 -42.86 -12.56 2.98
CA LYS A 300 -43.93 -12.27 1.99
C LYS A 300 -43.46 -11.63 0.67
N ASN A 301 -42.23 -11.10 0.58
CA ASN A 301 -41.81 -10.33 -0.61
C ASN A 301 -40.89 -11.05 -1.61
N ILE A 302 -40.68 -12.36 -1.48
CA ILE A 302 -39.90 -13.15 -2.47
C ILE A 302 -40.80 -14.06 -3.35
N ARG A 303 -42.12 -14.14 -3.08
CA ARG A 303 -43.05 -14.94 -3.90
C ARG A 303 -43.88 -14.16 -4.93
N HIS A 304 -43.75 -12.84 -5.02
CA HIS A 304 -44.53 -12.02 -5.98
C HIS A 304 -43.80 -11.57 -7.24
N SER A 305 -42.50 -11.87 -7.41
CA SER A 305 -41.72 -11.45 -8.61
C SER A 305 -41.49 -12.55 -9.66
N MET A 306 -42.13 -13.73 -9.54
CA MET A 306 -42.02 -14.82 -10.52
C MET A 306 -43.38 -15.32 -11.04
N ARG A 307 -44.38 -14.44 -11.16
CA ARG A 307 -45.71 -14.82 -11.70
C ARG A 307 -46.38 -13.78 -12.61
N SER A 308 -45.61 -12.92 -13.29
CA SER A 308 -46.17 -12.00 -14.30
C SER A 308 -45.50 -12.07 -15.69
N SER A 309 -44.73 -13.12 -15.97
CA SER A 309 -44.27 -13.41 -17.34
C SER A 309 -44.73 -14.81 -17.73
N ASN A 310 -46.04 -14.97 -17.90
CA ASN A 310 -46.64 -16.00 -18.75
C ASN A 310 -48.15 -15.77 -18.86
N ARG A 311 -48.54 -15.16 -19.98
CA ARG A 311 -49.80 -15.26 -20.76
C ARG A 311 -50.33 -13.89 -21.17
N SER A 312 -50.32 -13.70 -22.50
CA SER A 312 -51.28 -12.99 -23.36
C SER A 312 -51.69 -11.57 -22.97
#